data_AF-A0A1Q6EMZ4-F1
#
_entry.id   AF-A0A1Q6EMZ4-F1
#
_cell.length_a   1.000
_cell.length_b   1.000
_cell.length_c   1.000
_cell.angle_alpha   90.00
_cell.angle_beta   90.00
_cell.angle_gamma   90.00
#
_symmetry.space_group_name_H-M   'P 1'
#
loop_
_entity.id
_entity.type
_entity.pdbx_description
1 polymer ?
#
loop_
_entity_poly.entity_id
_entity_poly.type
_entity_poly.pdbx_seq_one_letter_code
_entity_poly.pdbx_strand_id
1 'polypeptide(L)' 'MAYKITDSCVACGSCIGECPVEAISAGDIYVIDADKCIDCGTCAGVCPSEAIVSE' A
#
# COMPACT_ATOMS: atom_id res chain seq x y z
N MET A 1 1.92 -6.23 11.95
CA MET A 1 2.82 -5.11 11.63
C MET A 1 2.45 -4.68 10.24
N ALA A 2 1.51 -3.73 10.15
CA ALA A 2 0.88 -3.35 8.90
C ALA A 2 1.88 -2.69 7.95
N TYR A 3 1.66 -2.86 6.65
CA TYR A 3 2.34 -2.02 5.67
C TYR A 3 1.77 -0.60 5.70
N LYS A 4 2.64 0.38 5.44
CA LYS A 4 2.31 1.80 5.40
C LYS A 4 2.86 2.43 4.14
N ILE A 5 2.05 3.28 3.52
CA ILE A 5 2.44 4.08 2.35
C ILE A 5 3.03 5.40 2.86
N THR A 6 4.20 5.77 2.35
CA THR A 6 4.92 6.99 2.70
C THR A 6 4.64 8.12 1.71
N ASP A 7 5.17 9.31 2.01
CA ASP A 7 5.07 10.50 1.15
C ASP A 7 5.78 10.34 -0.22
N SER A 8 6.55 9.26 -0.41
CA SER A 8 7.14 8.89 -1.71
C SER A 8 6.12 8.32 -2.71
N CYS A 9 4.85 8.17 -2.31
CA CYS A 9 3.79 7.68 -3.18
C CYS A 9 3.45 8.71 -4.26
N VAL A 10 3.46 8.28 -5.52
CA VAL A 10 3.12 9.12 -6.69
C VAL A 10 1.70 8.89 -7.21
N ALA A 11 0.83 8.30 -6.38
CA ALA A 11 -0.55 7.99 -6.72
C ALA A 11 -0.76 7.20 -8.04
N CYS A 12 0.18 6.31 -8.40
CA CYS A 12 0.12 5.53 -9.64
C CYS A 12 -0.98 4.45 -9.67
N GLY A 13 -1.41 3.95 -8.50
CA GLY A 13 -2.47 2.95 -8.37
C GLY A 13 -2.08 1.49 -8.60
N SER A 14 -0.81 1.17 -8.81
CA SER A 14 -0.39 -0.23 -9.00
C SER A 14 -0.69 -1.13 -7.79
N CYS A 15 -0.70 -0.58 -6.57
CA CYS A 15 -0.90 -1.37 -5.36
C CYS A 15 -2.36 -1.73 -5.07
N ILE A 16 -3.34 -0.91 -5.49
CA ILE A 16 -4.74 -1.06 -5.06
C ILE A 16 -5.37 -2.37 -5.55
N GLY A 17 -5.09 -2.76 -6.80
CA GLY A 17 -5.59 -4.00 -7.38
C GLY A 17 -4.85 -5.26 -6.91
N GLU A 18 -3.67 -5.08 -6.32
CA GLU A 18 -2.80 -6.18 -5.87
C GLU A 18 -3.01 -6.54 -4.40
N CYS A 19 -3.82 -5.75 -3.67
CA CYS A 19 -4.14 -6.03 -2.28
C CYS A 19 -5.23 -7.11 -2.19
N PRO A 20 -4.94 -8.33 -1.71
CA PRO A 20 -5.90 -9.43 -1.70
C PRO A 20 -7.07 -9.25 -0.72
N VAL A 21 -6.94 -8.29 0.21
CA VAL A 21 -7.91 -7.97 1.26
C VAL A 21 -8.50 -6.57 1.08
N GLU A 22 -8.23 -5.92 -0.06
CA GLU A 22 -8.77 -4.59 -0.40
C GLU A 22 -8.53 -3.55 0.72
N ALA A 23 -7.38 -3.63 1.39
CA ALA A 23 -7.00 -2.73 2.48
C ALA A 23 -6.51 -1.36 1.98
N ILE A 24 -6.47 -1.11 0.67
CA ILE A 24 -5.90 0.10 0.09
C ILE A 24 -7.00 1.01 -0.43
N SER A 25 -6.97 2.28 -0.03
CA SER A 25 -7.89 3.32 -0.47
C SER A 25 -7.16 4.46 -1.19
N ALA A 26 -7.84 5.09 -2.16
CA ALA A 26 -7.31 6.25 -2.87
C ALA A 26 -7.49 7.54 -2.05
N GLY A 27 -6.54 8.46 -2.18
CA GLY A 27 -6.50 9.79 -1.55
C GLY A 27 -5.48 10.67 -2.28
N ASP A 28 -4.96 11.72 -1.63
CA ASP A 28 -3.84 12.53 -2.15
C ASP A 28 -2.61 11.63 -2.44
N ILE A 29 -2.40 10.66 -1.55
CA ILE A 29 -1.63 9.44 -1.78
C ILE A 29 -2.53 8.24 -1.47
N TYR A 30 -2.14 7.05 -1.91
CA TYR A 30 -2.83 5.83 -1.47
C TYR A 30 -2.57 5.60 0.02
N VAL A 31 -3.56 5.03 0.71
CA VAL A 31 -3.50 4.75 2.15
C VAL A 31 -3.83 3.28 2.39
N ILE A 32 -3.02 2.61 3.22
CA ILE A 32 -3.28 1.25 3.70
C ILE A 32 -4.03 1.35 5.03
N ASP A 33 -5.16 0.66 5.13
CA ASP A 33 -5.90 0.41 6.35
C ASP A 33 -5.18 -0.67 7.17
N ALA A 34 -4.56 -0.25 8.28
CA ALA A 34 -3.79 -1.13 9.15
C ALA A 34 -4.63 -2.22 9.84
N ASP A 35 -5.93 -1.98 10.03
CA ASP A 35 -6.84 -2.95 10.65
C ASP A 35 -7.21 -4.08 9.69
N LYS A 36 -7.13 -3.81 8.38
CA LYS A 36 -7.39 -4.81 7.31
C LYS A 36 -6.11 -5.45 6.77
N CYS A 37 -4.97 -4.79 6.92
CA CYS A 37 -3.70 -5.29 6.42
C CYS A 37 -3.34 -6.64 7.07
N ILE A 38 -2.97 -7.61 6.24
CA ILE A 38 -2.55 -8.96 6.69
C ILE A 38 -1.04 -9.21 6.48
N ASP A 39 -0.28 -8.13 6.28
CA ASP A 39 1.19 -8.16 6.18
C ASP A 39 1.73 -9.07 5.05
N CYS A 40 0.98 -9.21 3.95
CA CYS A 40 1.35 -10.13 2.85
C CYS A 40 2.48 -9.60 1.94
N GLY A 41 2.74 -8.29 1.94
CA GLY A 41 3.85 -7.68 1.19
C GLY A 41 3.65 -7.51 -0.33
N THR A 42 2.54 -7.98 -0.89
CA THR A 42 2.27 -7.87 -2.34
C THR A 42 2.32 -6.43 -2.84
N CYS A 43 1.65 -5.51 -2.12
CA CYS A 43 1.62 -4.09 -2.48
C CYS A 43 3.01 -3.45 -2.51
N ALA A 44 3.91 -3.82 -1.58
CA ALA A 44 5.27 -3.30 -1.54
C ALA A 44 6.10 -3.81 -2.72
N GLY A 45 5.94 -5.07 -3.11
CA GLY A 45 6.65 -5.66 -4.25
C GLY A 45 6.28 -5.08 -5.61
N VAL A 46 5.06 -4.56 -5.77
CA VAL A 46 4.58 -3.95 -7.02
C VAL A 46 4.75 -2.43 -7.07
N CYS A 47 5.17 -1.80 -5.96
CA CYS A 47 5.26 -0.35 -5.88
C CYS A 47 6.48 0.17 -6.67
N PRO A 48 6.29 0.88 -7.80
CA PRO A 48 7.42 1.31 -8.63
C PRO A 48 8.25 2.43 -7.99
N SER A 49 7.70 3.14 -7.01
CA SER A 49 8.40 4.19 -6.27
C SER A 49 8.91 3.73 -4.90
N GLU A 50 8.83 2.42 -4.62
CA GLU A 50 9.28 1.81 -3.34
C GLU A 50 8.72 2.54 -2.10
N ALA A 51 7.52 3.10 -2.23
CA ALA A 51 6.91 3.98 -1.22
C ALA A 51 6.19 3.22 -0.09
N ILE A 52 6.28 1.89 -0.02
CA ILE A 52 5.53 1.08 0.93
C ILE A 52 6.50 0.32 1.83
N VAL A 53 6.39 0.54 3.13
CA VAL A 53 7.29 -0.01 4.16
C VAL A 53 6.50 -0.80 5.22
N SER A 54 7.13 -1.78 5.85
CA SER A 54 6.55 -2.50 7.00
C SER A 54 6.75 -1.70 8.28
N GLU A 55 5.67 -1.39 9.01
CA GLU A 55 5.66 -0.67 10.30
C GLU A 55 5.11 -1.53 11.45
#